data_AF-A0A4Y2NAV6-F1
#
_entry.id   AF-A0A4Y2NAV6-F1
#
_cell.length_a   1.000
_cell.length_b   1.000
_cell.length_c   1.000
_cell.angle_alpha   90.00
_cell.angle_beta   90.00
_cell.angle_gamma   90.00
#
_symmetry.space_group_name_H-M   'P 1'
#
loop_
_entity.id
_entity.type
_entity.pdbx_description
1 polymer ?
#
loop_
_entity_poly.entity_id
_entity_poly.type
_entity_poly.pdbx_seq_one_letter_code
_entity_poly.pdbx_strand_id
1 'polypeptide(L)'
;MSITDTARLVACSRSAVAGIHAKWINDGDTSSRRQGVGRPRVIKEKGRRRLSRLIKQNRSKCLEHTIQRTLLDMGMCNRLPTPVPLFAKRHRQLRLQWAR
;
A
#
# COMPACT_ATOMS: atom_id res chain seq x y z
N MET A 1 -27.63 20.90 36.38
CA MET A 1 -26.28 21.52 36.41
C MET A 1 -26.23 22.64 35.38
N SER A 2 -25.72 23.83 35.72
CA SER A 2 -25.55 24.92 34.75
C SER A 2 -24.24 24.75 33.96
N ILE A 3 -24.18 25.28 32.73
CA ILE A 3 -22.94 25.23 31.90
C ILE A 3 -21.74 25.84 32.66
N THR A 4 -21.97 26.88 33.46
CA THR A 4 -20.93 27.55 34.24
C THR A 4 -20.40 26.65 35.35
N ASP A 5 -21.27 25.90 36.04
CA ASP A 5 -20.84 24.97 37.10
C ASP A 5 -20.02 23.82 36.53
N THR A 6 -20.45 23.27 35.38
CA THR A 6 -19.72 22.18 34.70
C THR A 6 -18.38 22.67 34.16
N ALA A 7 -18.32 23.89 33.63
CA ALA A 7 -17.08 24.49 33.13
C ALA A 7 -16.07 24.72 34.25
N ARG A 8 -16.52 25.16 35.44
CA ARG A 8 -15.68 25.30 36.63
C ARG A 8 -15.19 23.95 37.15
N LEU A 9 -16.06 22.94 37.17
CA LEU A 9 -15.72 21.58 37.62
C LEU A 9 -14.65 20.93 36.73
N VAL A 10 -14.75 21.09 35.40
CA VAL A 10 -13.85 20.47 34.42
C VAL A 10 -12.67 21.39 34.06
N ALA A 11 -12.60 22.58 34.66
CA ALA A 11 -11.60 23.61 34.38
C ALA A 11 -11.44 23.91 32.86
N CYS A 12 -12.56 23.94 32.13
CA CYS A 12 -12.62 24.15 30.68
C CYS A 12 -13.49 25.37 30.34
N SER A 13 -13.39 25.89 29.11
CA SER A 13 -14.17 27.06 28.72
C SER A 13 -15.67 26.75 28.69
N ARG A 14 -16.51 27.74 29.04
CA ARG A 14 -17.98 27.64 28.90
C ARG A 14 -18.41 27.29 27.47
N SER A 15 -17.68 27.79 26.47
CA SER A 15 -17.93 27.50 25.06
C SER A 15 -17.60 26.06 24.67
N ALA A 16 -16.54 25.47 25.24
CA ALA A 16 -16.22 24.06 25.01
C ALA A 16 -17.32 23.16 25.61
N VAL A 17 -17.76 23.45 26.83
CA VAL A 17 -18.86 22.71 27.49
C VAL A 17 -20.16 22.84 26.69
N ALA A 18 -20.53 24.05 26.26
CA ALA A 18 -21.72 24.28 25.44
C ALA A 18 -21.63 23.55 24.08
N GLY A 19 -20.47 23.57 23.43
CA GLY A 19 -20.24 22.88 22.16
C GLY A 19 -20.31 21.36 22.29
N ILE A 20 -19.73 20.78 23.35
CA ILE A 20 -19.82 19.34 23.63
C ILE A 20 -21.27 18.94 23.93
N HIS A 21 -21.98 19.74 24.73
CA HIS A 21 -23.38 19.50 25.06
C HIS A 21 -24.28 19.55 23.82
N ALA A 22 -24.09 20.54 22.95
CA ALA A 22 -24.82 20.64 21.68
C ALA A 22 -24.50 19.48 20.74
N LYS A 23 -23.21 19.10 20.62
CA LYS A 23 -22.80 17.95 19.81
C LYS A 23 -23.45 16.66 20.31
N TRP A 24 -23.50 16.45 21.62
CA TRP A 24 -24.14 15.28 22.21
C TRP A 24 -25.65 15.23 21.95
N ILE A 25 -26.36 16.36 22.01
CA ILE A 25 -27.79 16.44 21.68
C ILE A 25 -28.04 16.05 20.21
N ASN A 26 -27.19 16.52 19.30
CA ASN A 26 -27.39 16.32 17.87
C ASN A 26 -26.96 14.92 17.40
N ASP A 27 -25.80 14.45 17.87
CA ASP A 27 -25.15 13.24 17.36
C ASP A 27 -25.39 12.02 18.27
N GLY A 28 -25.81 12.23 19.52
CA GLY A 28 -25.87 11.19 20.56
C GLY A 28 -24.50 10.64 20.99
N ASP A 29 -23.40 11.16 20.41
CA ASP A 29 -22.06 10.65 20.60
C ASP A 29 -21.31 11.43 21.70
N THR A 30 -20.72 10.68 22.64
CA THR A 30 -19.80 11.22 23.66
C THR A 30 -18.35 11.20 23.19
N SER A 31 -18.06 10.58 22.04
CA SER A 31 -16.71 10.46 21.51
C SER A 31 -16.21 11.76 20.88
N SER A 32 -14.92 12.02 21.09
CA SER A 32 -14.17 13.06 20.39
C SER A 32 -13.63 12.58 19.04
N ARG A 33 -13.89 11.32 18.65
CA ARG A 33 -13.29 10.71 17.45
C ARG A 33 -13.91 11.34 16.20
N ARG A 34 -13.09 12.09 15.46
CA ARG A 34 -13.49 12.68 14.18
C ARG A 34 -13.35 11.64 13.09
N GLN A 35 -14.46 11.30 12.42
CA GLN A 35 -14.41 10.48 11.20
C GLN A 35 -13.91 11.32 10.03
N GLY A 36 -13.13 10.73 9.14
CA GLY A 36 -12.65 11.41 7.92
C GLY A 36 -11.48 12.38 8.12
N VAL A 37 -10.79 12.34 9.27
CA VAL A 37 -9.52 13.06 9.43
C VAL A 37 -8.40 12.30 8.72
N GLY A 38 -7.75 12.96 7.77
CA GLY A 38 -6.63 12.39 7.04
C GLY A 38 -6.44 13.00 5.65
N ARG A 39 -5.24 12.80 5.09
CA ARG A 39 -4.93 13.26 3.74
C ARG A 39 -5.77 12.47 2.71
N PRO A 40 -6.47 13.14 1.78
CA PRO A 40 -7.18 12.46 0.70
C PRO A 40 -6.24 11.55 -0.09
N ARG A 41 -6.68 10.31 -0.36
CA ARG A 41 -5.91 9.38 -1.20
C ARG A 41 -5.99 9.83 -2.65
N VAL A 42 -4.83 10.14 -3.24
CA VAL A 42 -4.69 10.48 -4.67
C VAL A 42 -5.16 9.32 -5.56
N ILE A 43 -4.90 8.07 -5.13
CA ILE A 43 -5.29 6.86 -5.85
C ILE A 43 -6.38 6.12 -5.06
N LYS A 44 -7.56 6.00 -5.69
CA LYS A 44 -8.66 5.16 -5.17
C LYS A 44 -8.26 3.68 -5.22
N GLU A 45 -8.91 2.87 -4.39
CA GLU A 45 -8.65 1.42 -4.29
C GLU A 45 -8.73 0.69 -5.65
N LYS A 46 -9.65 1.10 -6.53
CA LYS A 46 -9.74 0.57 -7.91
C LYS A 46 -8.46 0.82 -8.72
N GLY A 47 -7.87 2.01 -8.60
CA GLY A 47 -6.61 2.36 -9.25
C GLY A 47 -5.45 1.53 -8.70
N ARG A 48 -5.41 1.35 -7.37
CA ARG A 48 -4.43 0.50 -6.70
C ARG A 48 -4.48 -0.95 -7.18
N ARG A 49 -5.68 -1.53 -7.29
CA ARG A 49 -5.87 -2.90 -7.83
C ARG A 49 -5.44 -3.02 -9.29
N ARG A 50 -5.73 -2.03 -10.13
CA ARG A 50 -5.28 -2.02 -11.54
C ARG A 50 -3.74 -1.97 -11.62
N LEU A 51 -3.12 -1.10 -10.84
CA LEU A 51 -1.65 -0.96 -10.81
C LEU A 51 -0.99 -2.26 -10.34
N SER A 52 -1.49 -2.90 -9.29
CA SER A 52 -0.98 -4.19 -8.82
C SER A 52 -1.05 -5.29 -9.88
N ARG A 53 -2.12 -5.33 -10.69
CA ARG A 53 -2.23 -6.29 -11.80
C ARG A 53 -1.21 -6.00 -12.91
N LEU A 54 -1.05 -4.74 -13.30
CA LEU A 54 -0.08 -4.34 -14.32
C LEU A 54 1.35 -4.67 -13.91
N ILE A 55 1.74 -4.39 -12.66
CA ILE A 55 3.07 -4.71 -12.14
C ILE A 55 3.33 -6.23 -12.18
N LYS A 56 2.35 -7.04 -11.76
CA LYS A 56 2.47 -8.51 -11.83
C LYS A 56 2.62 -9.01 -13.27
N GLN A 57 1.85 -8.47 -14.20
CA GLN A 57 1.94 -8.83 -15.62
C GLN A 57 3.29 -8.42 -16.24
N ASN A 58 3.78 -7.22 -15.92
CA ASN A 58 5.03 -6.70 -16.48
C ASN A 58 6.29 -7.38 -15.93
N ARG A 59 6.21 -7.99 -14.73
CA ARG A 59 7.35 -8.73 -14.15
C ARG A 59 7.78 -9.94 -15.01
N SER A 60 6.85 -10.62 -15.69
CA SER A 60 7.18 -11.72 -16.61
C SER A 60 7.48 -11.22 -18.01
N LYS A 61 6.72 -10.22 -18.47
CA LYS A 61 6.74 -9.79 -19.87
C LYS A 61 8.01 -9.06 -20.30
N CYS A 62 8.63 -8.26 -19.42
CA CYS A 62 9.81 -7.48 -19.79
C CYS A 62 11.01 -8.39 -20.13
N LEU A 63 11.23 -9.43 -19.33
CA LEU A 63 12.31 -10.39 -19.53
C LEU A 63 12.04 -11.29 -20.75
N GLU A 64 10.83 -11.83 -20.89
CA GLU A 64 10.45 -12.67 -22.03
C GLU A 64 10.55 -11.90 -23.35
N HIS A 65 10.02 -10.67 -23.41
CA HIS A 65 10.07 -9.85 -24.62
C HIS A 65 11.51 -9.46 -24.97
N THR A 66 12.33 -9.13 -23.98
CA THR A 66 13.74 -8.78 -24.23
C THR A 66 14.53 -9.99 -24.73
N ILE A 67 14.37 -11.16 -24.08
CA ILE A 67 15.03 -12.41 -24.48
C ILE A 67 14.57 -12.82 -25.88
N GLN A 68 13.27 -12.79 -26.17
CA GLN A 68 12.74 -13.07 -27.50
C GLN A 68 13.28 -12.11 -28.56
N ARG A 69 13.31 -10.80 -28.27
CA ARG A 69 13.88 -9.79 -29.18
C ARG A 69 15.35 -10.07 -29.49
N THR A 70 16.17 -10.31 -28.46
CA THR A 70 17.59 -10.66 -28.67
C THR A 70 17.77 -11.97 -29.43
N LEU A 71 16.93 -12.99 -29.19
CA LEU A 71 17.01 -14.25 -29.93
C LEU A 71 16.63 -14.07 -31.40
N LEU A 72 15.60 -13.27 -31.69
CA LEU A 72 15.19 -12.92 -33.05
C LEU A 72 16.26 -12.10 -33.79
N ASP A 73 16.84 -11.10 -33.13
CA ASP A 73 17.90 -10.26 -33.71
C ASP A 73 19.17 -11.08 -34.02
N MET A 74 19.43 -12.14 -33.26
CA MET A 74 20.51 -13.09 -33.51
C MET A 74 20.14 -14.21 -34.51
N GLY A 75 18.94 -14.19 -35.12
CA GLY A 75 18.48 -15.21 -36.07
C GLY A 75 18.15 -16.57 -35.45
N MET A 76 18.02 -16.63 -34.12
CA MET A 76 17.75 -17.85 -33.34
C MET A 76 16.25 -18.07 -33.22
N CYS A 77 15.56 -18.27 -34.34
CA CYS A 77 14.16 -18.66 -34.36
C CYS A 77 14.03 -20.18 -34.18
N ASN A 78 13.38 -20.62 -33.10
CA ASN A 78 12.94 -22.01 -32.83
C ASN A 78 14.00 -23.10 -32.66
N ARG A 79 15.30 -22.78 -32.51
CA ARG A 79 16.24 -23.77 -31.97
C ARG A 79 16.02 -23.83 -30.47
N LEU A 80 15.49 -24.96 -29.96
CA LEU A 80 15.56 -25.23 -28.53
C LEU A 80 17.01 -24.99 -28.11
N PRO A 81 17.28 -24.02 -27.23
CA PRO A 81 18.56 -24.03 -26.55
C PRO A 81 18.61 -25.40 -25.89
N THR A 82 19.59 -26.23 -26.27
CA THR A 82 19.88 -27.43 -25.49
C THR A 82 19.92 -26.98 -24.04
N PRO A 83 19.29 -27.70 -23.10
CA PRO A 83 19.32 -27.35 -21.69
C PRO A 83 20.78 -27.36 -21.22
N VAL A 84 21.47 -26.23 -21.41
CA VAL A 84 22.73 -25.95 -20.77
C VAL A 84 22.39 -26.02 -19.30
N PRO A 85 23.16 -26.77 -18.48
CA PRO A 85 22.93 -26.83 -17.04
C PRO A 85 23.28 -25.47 -16.42
N LEU A 86 22.43 -24.48 -16.70
CA LEU A 86 22.46 -23.15 -16.15
C LEU A 86 22.18 -23.33 -14.66
N PHE A 87 23.26 -23.21 -13.90
CA PHE A 87 23.26 -23.23 -12.45
C PHE A 87 22.69 -24.53 -11.86
N ALA A 88 23.47 -25.61 -11.97
CA ALA A 88 23.32 -26.74 -11.06
C ALA A 88 23.20 -26.21 -9.60
N LYS A 89 22.32 -26.84 -8.79
CA LYS A 89 21.99 -26.45 -7.40
C LYS A 89 23.22 -26.01 -6.58
N ARG A 90 24.38 -26.62 -6.83
CA ARG A 90 25.70 -26.27 -6.27
C ARG A 90 26.08 -24.79 -6.40
N HIS A 91 25.89 -24.17 -7.57
CA HIS A 91 26.27 -22.76 -7.78
C HIS A 91 25.32 -21.80 -7.08
N ARG A 92 24.04 -22.19 -6.92
CA ARG A 92 23.06 -21.41 -6.16
C ARG A 92 23.37 -21.44 -4.66
N GLN A 93 23.74 -22.61 -4.12
CA GLN A 93 24.18 -22.75 -2.73
C GLN A 93 25.47 -21.98 -2.45
N LEU A 94 26.47 -22.08 -3.33
CA LEU A 94 27.70 -21.31 -3.20
C LEU A 94 27.40 -19.82 -3.12
N ARG A 95 26.62 -19.23 -4.05
CA ARG A 95 26.26 -17.80 -4.00
C ARG A 95 25.57 -17.37 -2.71
N LEU A 96 24.76 -18.24 -2.10
CA LEU A 96 24.08 -17.95 -0.83
C LEU A 96 25.04 -18.02 0.37
N GLN A 97 26.11 -18.82 0.30
CA GLN A 97 27.13 -18.89 1.35
C GLN A 97 27.99 -17.62 1.41
N TRP A 98 28.21 -16.94 0.27
CA TRP A 98 29.00 -15.70 0.20
C TRP A 98 28.20 -14.43 0.51
N ALA A 99 26.88 -14.53 0.73
CA ALA A 99 26.00 -13.41 1.05
C ALA A 99 25.86 -13.18 2.58
N ARG A 100 26.91 -13.50 3.35
CA ARG A 100 27.02 -13.13 4.78
C ARG A 100 27.44 -11.68 4.92
#